data_AF-A0AAJ2LHF9-F1
#
_entry.id   AF-A0AAJ2LHF9-F1
#
_cell.length_a   1.000
_cell.length_b   1.000
_cell.length_c   1.000
_cell.angle_alpha   90.00
_cell.angle_beta   90.00
_cell.angle_gamma   90.00
#
_symmetry.space_group_name_H-M   'P 1'
#
loop_
_entity.id
_entity.type
_entity.pdbx_description
1 polymer ?
#
loop_
_entity_poly.entity_id
_entity_poly.type
_entity_poly.pdbx_seq_one_letter_code
_entity_poly.pdbx_strand_id
1 'polypeptide(L)'
;MTKIYEGTGNRVLATLIGAKLLEGTGNTQMAKIESNKVFRETGNTQILRIDGGKVYQGTGNTQLAKIDNGKVYLGTGNTQVAAMKGGKIMQGTGNTQLGNIDGPHSIAQLAAVLHLVFALY
;
A
#
# COMPACT_ATOMS: atom_id res chain seq x y z
N MET A 1 6.88 -7.28 -12.62
CA MET A 1 7.47 -7.03 -11.29
C MET A 1 7.46 -5.53 -11.09
N THR A 2 7.00 -5.08 -9.92
CA THR A 2 6.89 -3.65 -9.57
C THR A 2 7.78 -3.44 -8.35
N LYS A 3 8.67 -2.46 -8.37
CA LYS A 3 9.56 -2.17 -7.23
C LYS A 3 9.04 -0.97 -6.44
N ILE A 4 9.17 -1.05 -5.12
CA ILE A 4 8.84 0.01 -4.18
C ILE A 4 10.15 0.55 -3.62
N TYR A 5 10.41 1.83 -3.83
CA TYR A 5 11.65 2.50 -3.45
C TYR A 5 11.45 3.42 -2.25
N GLU A 6 12.53 3.62 -1.48
CA GLU A 6 12.61 4.58 -0.38
C GLU A 6 12.93 5.98 -0.90
N GLY A 7 12.13 6.96 -0.47
CA GLY A 7 12.32 8.37 -0.79
C GLY A 7 12.50 8.61 -2.29
N THR A 8 13.56 9.34 -2.63
CA THR A 8 14.01 9.60 -4.01
C THR A 8 15.19 8.71 -4.44
N GLY A 9 15.56 7.73 -3.61
CA GLY A 9 16.74 6.89 -3.83
C GLY A 9 16.45 5.61 -4.61
N ASN A 10 17.47 4.78 -4.74
CA ASN A 10 17.40 3.48 -5.45
C ASN A 10 17.25 2.29 -4.49
N ARG A 11 17.13 2.54 -3.18
CA ARG A 11 16.94 1.49 -2.19
C ARG A 11 15.53 0.92 -2.33
N VAL A 12 15.45 -0.38 -2.60
CA VAL A 12 14.18 -1.10 -2.72
C VAL A 12 13.72 -1.51 -1.31
N LEU A 13 12.54 -1.04 -0.90
CA LEU A 13 11.88 -1.41 0.34
C LEU A 13 11.06 -2.68 0.20
N ALA A 14 10.42 -2.85 -0.96
CA ALA A 14 9.60 -4.02 -1.25
C ALA A 14 9.52 -4.28 -2.75
N THR A 15 9.17 -5.51 -3.10
CA THR A 15 8.93 -5.93 -4.47
C THR A 15 7.56 -6.58 -4.60
N LEU A 16 6.80 -6.16 -5.61
CA LEU A 16 5.57 -6.81 -6.02
C LEU A 16 5.83 -7.77 -7.18
N ILE A 17 5.51 -9.05 -6.99
CA ILE A 17 5.57 -10.09 -8.03
C ILE A 17 4.20 -10.75 -8.12
N GLY A 18 3.42 -10.35 -9.14
CA GLY A 18 2.04 -10.79 -9.29
C GLY A 18 1.20 -10.40 -8.07
N ALA A 19 0.72 -11.40 -7.34
CA ALA A 19 -0.08 -11.27 -6.13
C ALA A 19 0.75 -11.18 -4.83
N LYS A 20 2.09 -11.24 -4.90
CA LYS A 20 2.96 -11.30 -3.72
C LYS A 20 3.64 -9.96 -3.48
N LEU A 21 3.62 -9.50 -2.24
CA LEU A 21 4.44 -8.40 -1.74
C LEU A 21 5.59 -8.99 -0.93
N LEU A 22 6.82 -8.75 -1.39
CA LEU A 22 8.06 -9.26 -0.82
C LEU A 22 8.87 -8.13 -0.19
N GLU A 23 9.61 -8.44 0.87
CA GLU A 23 10.53 -7.50 1.52
C GLU A 23 11.79 -7.26 0.66
N GLY A 24 12.12 -6.00 0.43
CA GLY A 24 13.26 -5.56 -0.37
C GLY A 24 13.29 -6.21 -1.76
N THR A 25 14.43 -6.80 -2.11
CA THR A 25 14.63 -7.63 -3.31
C THR A 25 14.68 -9.12 -2.99
N GLY A 26 14.32 -9.51 -1.77
CA GLY A 26 14.42 -10.88 -1.29
C GLY A 26 13.19 -11.74 -1.61
N ASN A 27 13.15 -12.92 -0.99
CA ASN A 27 12.05 -13.88 -1.13
C ASN A 27 11.11 -13.93 0.08
N THR A 28 11.36 -13.10 1.10
CA THR A 28 10.51 -13.03 2.29
C THR A 28 9.19 -12.37 1.92
N GLN A 29 8.10 -13.14 1.91
CA GLN A 29 6.78 -12.63 1.57
C GLN A 29 6.12 -11.97 2.77
N MET A 30 5.83 -10.66 2.66
CA MET A 30 5.12 -9.89 3.67
C MET A 30 3.60 -10.07 3.56
N ALA A 31 3.10 -10.19 2.32
CA ALA A 31 1.68 -10.36 2.06
C ALA A 31 1.36 -11.05 0.74
N LYS A 32 0.18 -11.66 0.73
CA LYS A 32 -0.51 -12.16 -0.46
C LYS A 32 -1.72 -11.28 -0.75
N ILE A 33 -1.92 -10.88 -1.99
CA ILE A 33 -3.00 -10.00 -2.43
C ILE A 33 -3.89 -10.77 -3.39
N GLU A 34 -5.14 -10.97 -3.02
CA GLU A 34 -6.13 -11.68 -3.83
C GLU A 34 -7.33 -10.79 -4.08
N SER A 35 -7.52 -10.38 -5.34
CA SER A 35 -8.59 -9.46 -5.74
C SER A 35 -8.57 -8.17 -4.91
N ASN A 36 -9.46 -8.07 -3.92
CA ASN A 36 -9.62 -6.93 -3.03
C ASN A 36 -9.24 -7.24 -1.58
N LYS A 37 -8.54 -8.34 -1.32
CA LYS A 37 -8.13 -8.78 0.01
C LYS A 37 -6.61 -8.85 0.11
N VAL A 38 -6.08 -8.53 1.28
CA VAL A 38 -4.66 -8.68 1.60
C VAL A 38 -4.54 -9.61 2.79
N PHE A 39 -3.69 -10.63 2.66
CA PHE A 39 -3.41 -11.63 3.67
C PHE A 39 -1.96 -11.50 4.13
N ARG A 40 -1.72 -11.76 5.41
CA ARG A 40 -0.38 -11.75 6.00
C ARG A 40 0.45 -12.92 5.46
N GLU A 41 1.64 -12.61 4.99
CA GLU A 41 2.65 -13.58 4.52
C GLU A 41 2.07 -14.57 3.51
N THR A 42 2.27 -15.87 3.74
CA THR A 42 1.74 -16.99 2.95
C THR A 42 0.47 -17.59 3.57
N GLY A 43 0.00 -17.05 4.70
CA GLY A 43 -1.13 -17.59 5.46
C GLY A 43 -2.50 -17.14 4.95
N ASN A 44 -3.54 -17.55 5.68
CA ASN A 44 -4.95 -17.22 5.41
C ASN A 44 -5.48 -16.09 6.32
N THR A 45 -4.62 -15.43 7.07
CA THR A 45 -5.01 -14.32 7.95
C THR A 45 -5.20 -13.07 7.11
N GLN A 46 -6.46 -12.75 6.79
CA GLN A 46 -6.81 -11.51 6.10
C GLN A 46 -6.53 -10.32 7.02
N ILE A 47 -5.72 -9.38 6.55
CA ILE A 47 -5.33 -8.17 7.26
C ILE A 47 -5.96 -6.91 6.68
N LEU A 48 -6.33 -6.92 5.39
CA LEU A 48 -7.06 -5.81 4.76
C LEU A 48 -8.16 -6.32 3.83
N ARG A 49 -9.25 -5.56 3.77
CA ARG A 49 -10.29 -5.63 2.73
C ARG A 49 -10.42 -4.28 2.05
N ILE A 50 -10.48 -4.27 0.72
CA ILE A 50 -10.62 -3.07 -0.09
C ILE A 50 -12.00 -3.08 -0.74
N ASP A 51 -12.70 -1.95 -0.70
CA ASP A 51 -14.00 -1.78 -1.34
C ASP A 51 -14.23 -0.32 -1.73
N GLY A 52 -14.40 -0.06 -3.03
CA GLY A 52 -14.61 1.30 -3.56
C GLY A 52 -13.54 2.31 -3.13
N GLY A 53 -12.27 1.89 -3.01
CA GLY A 53 -11.16 2.73 -2.52
C GLY A 53 -11.04 2.82 -1.00
N LYS A 54 -12.02 2.34 -0.23
CA LYS A 54 -11.93 2.24 1.24
C LYS A 54 -11.13 1.01 1.63
N VAL A 55 -10.28 1.15 2.65
CA VAL A 55 -9.45 0.09 3.20
C VAL A 55 -9.94 -0.23 4.60
N TYR A 56 -10.31 -1.48 4.86
CA TYR A 56 -10.82 -1.96 6.14
C TYR A 56 -9.86 -2.95 6.78
N GLN A 57 -9.85 -3.00 8.11
CA GLN A 57 -9.05 -3.93 8.88
C GLN A 57 -9.62 -5.36 8.81
N GLY A 58 -8.77 -6.30 8.41
CA GLY A 58 -9.08 -7.72 8.33
C GLY A 58 -10.37 -8.01 7.57
N THR A 59 -11.28 -8.75 8.21
CA THR A 59 -12.63 -9.05 7.71
C THR A 59 -13.71 -8.11 8.25
N GLY A 60 -13.34 -7.14 9.10
CA GLY A 60 -14.28 -6.28 9.80
C GLY A 60 -14.73 -5.04 9.01
N ASN A 61 -15.37 -4.13 9.74
CA ASN A 61 -15.90 -2.85 9.24
C ASN A 61 -15.11 -1.62 9.72
N THR A 62 -14.02 -1.82 10.46
CA THR A 62 -13.12 -0.72 10.86
C THR A 62 -12.39 -0.21 9.62
N GLN A 63 -12.77 0.96 9.13
CA GLN A 63 -12.09 1.62 8.02
C GLN A 63 -10.77 2.23 8.53
N LEU A 64 -9.65 1.80 7.95
CA LEU A 64 -8.31 2.32 8.24
C LEU A 64 -7.95 3.48 7.34
N ALA A 65 -8.40 3.48 6.09
CA ALA A 65 -8.11 4.54 5.15
C ALA A 65 -9.13 4.65 4.01
N LYS A 66 -9.05 5.76 3.27
CA LYS A 66 -9.68 5.95 1.96
C LYS A 66 -8.62 6.37 0.94
N ILE A 67 -8.53 5.63 -0.17
CA ILE A 67 -7.71 5.96 -1.34
C ILE A 67 -8.65 6.49 -2.42
N ASP A 68 -8.48 7.75 -2.79
CA ASP A 68 -9.42 8.46 -3.65
C ASP A 68 -8.68 9.49 -4.50
N ASN A 69 -8.75 9.34 -5.82
CA ASN A 69 -8.09 10.19 -6.82
C ASN A 69 -6.62 10.53 -6.48
N GLY A 70 -5.84 9.50 -6.13
CA GLY A 70 -4.43 9.64 -5.76
C GLY A 70 -4.18 10.21 -4.35
N LYS A 71 -5.20 10.47 -3.54
CA LYS A 71 -5.04 10.91 -2.15
C LYS A 71 -5.36 9.78 -1.19
N VAL A 72 -4.68 9.75 -0.05
CA VAL A 72 -4.87 8.76 1.01
C VAL A 72 -5.29 9.49 2.27
N TYR A 73 -6.46 9.15 2.79
CA TYR A 73 -7.02 9.73 4.02
C TYR A 73 -7.09 8.70 5.13
N LEU A 74 -6.85 9.14 6.37
CA LEU A 74 -6.91 8.30 7.56
C LEU A 74 -8.37 8.03 7.98
N GLY A 75 -8.68 6.75 8.18
CA GLY A 75 -9.98 6.27 8.64
C GLY A 75 -11.13 6.68 7.72
N THR A 76 -12.18 7.22 8.35
CA THR A 76 -13.36 7.81 7.69
C THR A 76 -13.25 9.33 7.53
N GLY A 77 -12.19 9.95 8.04
CA GLY A 77 -12.03 11.40 8.09
C GLY A 77 -11.42 12.02 6.83
N ASN A 78 -11.10 13.32 6.94
CA ASN A 78 -10.51 14.11 5.86
C ASN A 78 -9.01 14.40 6.06
N THR A 79 -8.38 13.77 7.05
CA THR A 79 -6.94 13.91 7.31
C THR A 79 -6.17 13.18 6.22
N GLN A 80 -5.60 13.93 5.27
CA GLN A 80 -4.75 13.37 4.22
C GLN A 80 -3.37 12.99 4.79
N VAL A 81 -3.02 11.71 4.71
CA VAL A 81 -1.75 11.16 5.20
C VAL A 81 -0.76 10.88 4.08
N ALA A 82 -1.23 10.76 2.84
CA ALA A 82 -0.36 10.70 1.68
C ALA A 82 -1.03 11.21 0.39
N ALA A 83 -0.20 11.51 -0.60
CA ALA A 83 -0.62 11.81 -1.97
C ALA A 83 0.21 10.98 -2.95
N MET A 84 -0.37 10.68 -4.11
CA MET A 84 0.26 9.91 -5.17
C MET A 84 0.23 10.64 -6.49
N LYS A 85 1.40 10.76 -7.11
CA LYS A 85 1.55 11.43 -8.39
C LYS A 85 2.67 10.81 -9.21
N GLY A 86 2.32 10.16 -10.32
CA GLY A 86 3.29 9.53 -11.21
C GLY A 86 4.15 8.47 -10.50
N GLY A 87 3.53 7.58 -9.74
CA GLY A 87 4.21 6.55 -8.94
C GLY A 87 4.75 7.04 -7.59
N LYS A 88 5.05 8.33 -7.45
CA LYS A 88 5.59 8.90 -6.21
C LYS A 88 4.55 8.88 -5.10
N ILE A 89 4.97 8.54 -3.90
CA ILE A 89 4.20 8.59 -2.66
C ILE A 89 4.75 9.74 -1.83
N MET A 90 3.92 10.75 -1.60
CA MET A 90 4.24 11.98 -0.87
C MET A 90 3.60 11.95 0.51
N GLN A 91 4.26 12.51 1.52
CA GLN A 91 3.73 12.62 2.87
C GLN A 91 2.64 13.69 2.97
N GLY A 92 1.45 13.32 3.43
CA GLY A 92 0.31 14.21 3.63
C GLY A 92 -0.04 15.02 2.38
N THR A 93 -0.04 16.34 2.54
CA THR A 93 -0.21 17.35 1.49
C THR A 93 1.10 18.00 1.05
N GLY A 94 2.24 17.58 1.61
CA GLY A 94 3.54 18.21 1.41
C GLY A 94 4.34 17.69 0.21
N ASN A 95 5.60 18.13 0.14
CA ASN A 95 6.54 17.77 -0.93
C ASN A 95 7.58 16.72 -0.50
N THR A 96 7.45 16.16 0.70
CA THR A 96 8.33 15.07 1.15
C THR A 96 7.94 13.78 0.46
N GLN A 97 8.81 13.27 -0.42
CA GLN A 97 8.62 11.97 -1.05
C GLN A 97 9.00 10.87 -0.06
N LEU A 98 8.04 10.02 0.32
CA LEU A 98 8.26 8.84 1.14
C LEU A 98 8.84 7.69 0.32
N GLY A 99 8.45 7.61 -0.95
CA GLY A 99 8.89 6.56 -1.84
C GLY A 99 8.27 6.64 -3.22
N ASN A 100 8.49 5.60 -4.01
CA ASN A 100 7.93 5.46 -5.36
C ASN A 100 7.54 4.01 -5.61
N ILE A 101 6.39 3.79 -6.25
CA ILE A 101 5.99 2.50 -6.79
C ILE A 101 6.03 2.56 -8.31
N ASP A 102 6.94 1.79 -8.90
CA ASP A 102 7.18 1.80 -10.34
C ASP A 102 6.49 0.62 -11.04
N GLY A 103 5.50 0.93 -11.87
CA GLY A 103 4.72 -0.04 -12.65
C GLY A 103 3.23 -0.08 -12.29
N PRO A 104 2.42 -0.79 -13.10
CA PRO A 104 0.99 -0.91 -12.88
C PRO A 104 0.69 -1.66 -11.58
N HIS A 105 -0.32 -1.21 -10.86
CA HIS A 105 -0.77 -1.81 -9.62
C HIS A 105 -2.26 -1.56 -9.40
N SER A 106 -2.94 -2.49 -8.72
CA SER A 106 -4.32 -2.34 -8.27
C SER A 106 -4.40 -1.53 -6.98
N ILE A 107 -5.60 -1.07 -6.62
CA ILE A 107 -5.84 -0.40 -5.34
C ILE A 107 -5.51 -1.33 -4.16
N ALA A 108 -5.73 -2.65 -4.28
CA ALA A 108 -5.39 -3.59 -3.21
C ALA A 108 -3.87 -3.75 -3.04
N GLN A 109 -3.12 -3.81 -4.14
CA GLN A 109 -1.66 -3.84 -4.10
C GLN A 109 -1.12 -2.54 -3.51
N LEU A 110 -1.70 -1.41 -3.90
CA LEU A 110 -1.35 -0.11 -3.35
C LEU A 110 -1.65 -0.03 -1.86
N ALA A 111 -2.84 -0.45 -1.43
CA ALA A 111 -3.22 -0.45 -0.03
C ALA A 111 -2.31 -1.32 0.83
N ALA A 112 -1.87 -2.48 0.31
CA ALA A 112 -0.89 -3.33 0.96
C ALA A 112 0.46 -2.62 1.13
N VAL A 113 0.94 -1.93 0.09
CA VAL A 113 2.19 -1.16 0.13
C VAL A 113 2.12 -0.01 1.14
N LEU A 114 1.05 0.78 1.12
CA LEU A 114 0.91 1.91 2.06
C LEU A 114 0.83 1.46 3.52
N HIS A 115 0.15 0.34 3.79
CA HIS A 115 -0.01 -0.20 5.13
C HIS A 115 1.25 -0.91 5.63
N LEU A 116 1.82 -1.81 4.83
CA LEU A 116 2.90 -2.70 5.28
C LEU A 116 4.31 -2.14 5.08
N VAL A 117 4.50 -1.29 4.06
CA VAL A 117 5.83 -0.76 3.71
C VAL A 117 6.02 0.65 4.25
N PHE A 118 5.00 1.51 4.12
CA PHE A 118 5.09 2.91 4.55
C PHE A 118 4.40 3.19 5.90
N ALA A 119 3.72 2.21 6.50
CA ALA A 119 3.06 2.32 7.80
C ALA A 119 2.16 3.57 7.95
N LEU A 120 1.38 3.89 6.92
CA LEU A 120 0.62 5.15 6.85
C LEU A 120 -0.71 5.14 7.61
N TYR A 121 -1.31 3.97 7.82
CA TYR A 121 -2.58 3.76 8.49
C TYR A 121 -2.70 2.30 8.92
#